data_AF-A0A497KL26-F1
#
_entry.id   AF-A0A497KL26-F1
#
_cell.length_a   1.000
_cell.length_b   1.000
_cell.length_c   1.000
_cell.angle_alpha   90.00
_cell.angle_beta   90.00
_cell.angle_gamma   90.00
#
_symmetry.space_group_name_H-M   'P 1'
#
loop_
_entity.id
_entity.type
_entity.pdbx_description
1 polymer ?
#
loop_
_entity_poly.entity_id
_entity_poly.type
_entity_poly.pdbx_seq_one_letter_code
_entity_poly.pdbx_strand_id
1 'polypeptide(L)'
;ADLVVLSTAMVPSKGTKELAEKLGINIGNDGFLAELDEKVGGVETNIPGIYICGCAQGPKDIPESVAQASAASAMAALHMKGTIEKPIVAPQTDKELCGKCGICQSVCPFNAITVDPEEGSKVDEALCQGCGLCVTSCPTGALQLPNNDYLIVQKQIKTALKDLDKAVKPMVLALCCEECAYTMLDTAGFFHRKYPVNILPIYVPCLSAVSVRHVVDALNSGADGVMLVGCPEERCHFKKGLDRADAQIKQLSSIFEGLNLPEKVCIVKVAGSMVEEFIEKSQNFVKSLGG
;
A
#
# COMPACT_ATOMS: atom_id res chain seq x y z
N ALA A 1 -53.41 -18.87 5.79
CA ALA A 1 -52.08 -19.00 5.16
C ALA A 1 -51.32 -19.96 6.04
N ASP A 2 -51.26 -21.19 5.56
CA ASP A 2 -51.20 -22.37 6.44
C ASP A 2 -49.80 -22.99 6.43
N LEU A 3 -48.92 -22.39 5.63
CA LEU A 3 -47.48 -22.55 5.60
C LEU A 3 -46.84 -21.17 5.38
N VAL A 4 -45.70 -20.93 6.03
CA VAL A 4 -44.79 -19.81 5.76
C VAL A 4 -43.43 -20.40 5.45
N VAL A 5 -42.86 -20.07 4.29
CA VAL A 5 -41.50 -20.46 3.90
C VAL A 5 -40.61 -19.24 4.02
N LEU A 6 -39.49 -19.36 4.74
CA LEU A 6 -38.53 -18.29 4.93
C LEU A 6 -37.33 -18.50 4.00
N SER A 7 -37.15 -17.60 3.03
CA SER A 7 -35.96 -17.55 2.18
C SER A 7 -34.77 -16.99 2.99
N THR A 8 -34.15 -17.83 3.80
CA THR A 8 -33.02 -17.44 4.66
C THR A 8 -31.79 -17.08 3.85
N ALA A 9 -31.13 -15.98 4.22
CA ALA A 9 -29.84 -15.58 3.64
C ALA A 9 -28.75 -16.63 3.90
N MET A 10 -27.75 -16.68 3.01
CA MET A 10 -26.50 -17.40 3.29
C MET A 10 -25.73 -16.67 4.40
N VAL A 11 -25.06 -17.45 5.25
CA VAL A 11 -24.14 -16.97 6.30
C VAL A 11 -22.86 -17.81 6.28
N PRO A 12 -21.73 -17.29 6.81
CA PRO A 12 -20.48 -18.04 6.89
C PRO A 12 -20.64 -19.38 7.62
N SER A 13 -19.87 -20.39 7.21
CA SER A 13 -19.85 -21.68 7.89
C SER A 13 -19.29 -21.53 9.31
N LYS A 14 -19.75 -22.38 10.25
CA LYS A 14 -19.32 -22.33 11.66
C LYS A 14 -17.81 -22.44 11.83
N GLY A 15 -17.12 -23.14 10.93
CA GLY A 15 -15.67 -23.29 10.93
C GLY A 15 -14.89 -22.22 10.15
N THR A 16 -15.55 -21.25 9.48
CA THR A 16 -14.85 -20.27 8.62
C THR A 16 -13.81 -19.46 9.38
N LYS A 17 -14.10 -19.03 10.61
CA LYS A 17 -13.14 -18.26 11.44
C LYS A 17 -11.93 -19.09 11.86
N GLU A 18 -12.17 -20.31 12.37
CA GLU A 18 -11.11 -21.23 12.78
C GLU A 18 -10.20 -21.63 11.59
N LEU A 19 -10.79 -21.78 10.39
CA LEU A 19 -10.03 -22.04 9.16
C LEU A 19 -9.20 -20.82 8.73
N ALA A 20 -9.77 -19.62 8.76
CA ALA A 20 -9.07 -18.38 8.45
C ALA A 20 -7.90 -18.13 9.41
N GLU A 21 -8.10 -18.33 10.72
CA GLU A 21 -7.06 -18.23 11.75
C GLU A 21 -5.92 -19.23 11.53
N LYS A 22 -6.24 -20.50 11.22
CA LYS A 22 -5.22 -21.54 10.96
C LYS A 22 -4.43 -21.32 9.67
N LEU A 23 -5.04 -20.71 8.66
CA LEU A 23 -4.40 -20.44 7.37
C LEU A 23 -3.76 -19.04 7.30
N GLY A 24 -4.12 -18.10 8.18
CA GLY A 24 -3.67 -16.71 8.17
C GLY A 24 -4.42 -15.79 7.18
N ILE A 25 -5.62 -16.19 6.77
CA ILE A 25 -6.45 -15.49 5.78
C ILE A 25 -7.30 -14.41 6.46
N ASN A 26 -7.49 -13.28 5.80
CA ASN A 26 -8.40 -12.21 6.20
C ASN A 26 -9.88 -12.64 6.11
N ILE A 27 -10.73 -12.01 6.91
CA ILE A 27 -12.19 -12.20 6.90
C ILE A 27 -12.82 -10.86 6.51
N GLY A 28 -13.82 -10.89 5.62
CA GLY A 28 -14.56 -9.72 5.18
C GLY A 28 -15.47 -9.15 6.27
N ASN A 29 -15.95 -7.92 6.07
CA ASN A 29 -16.87 -7.24 7.00
C ASN A 29 -18.25 -7.95 7.10
N ASP A 30 -18.56 -8.85 6.16
CA ASP A 30 -19.72 -9.74 6.15
C ASP A 30 -19.49 -11.09 6.87
N GLY A 31 -18.24 -11.38 7.26
CA GLY A 31 -17.81 -12.60 7.94
C GLY A 31 -17.38 -13.75 7.03
N PHE A 32 -17.39 -13.59 5.70
CA PHE A 32 -16.87 -14.58 4.75
C PHE A 32 -15.35 -14.44 4.56
N LEU A 33 -14.69 -15.37 3.84
CA LEU A 33 -13.25 -15.25 3.56
C LEU A 33 -13.02 -14.11 2.57
N ALA A 34 -12.15 -13.16 2.90
CA ALA A 34 -11.86 -12.02 2.03
C ALA A 34 -10.89 -12.40 0.90
N GLU A 35 -11.23 -12.01 -0.32
CA GLU A 35 -10.31 -12.02 -1.45
C GLU A 35 -9.22 -10.95 -1.34
N LEU A 36 -8.22 -11.03 -2.23
CA LEU A 36 -7.20 -10.00 -2.40
C LEU A 36 -7.77 -8.72 -3.06
N ASP A 37 -8.69 -8.88 -4.02
CA ASP A 37 -9.47 -7.78 -4.60
C ASP A 37 -10.72 -8.26 -5.34
N GLU A 38 -11.86 -7.61 -5.09
CA GLU A 38 -13.12 -7.70 -5.85
C GLU A 38 -12.94 -7.74 -7.38
N LYS A 39 -12.02 -6.93 -7.94
CA LYS A 39 -11.90 -6.70 -9.40
C LYS A 39 -10.74 -7.45 -10.06
N VAL A 40 -9.54 -7.45 -9.49
CA VAL A 40 -8.38 -8.14 -10.12
C VAL A 40 -7.91 -9.41 -9.41
N GLY A 41 -8.36 -9.68 -8.18
CA GLY A 41 -7.87 -10.77 -7.33
C GLY A 41 -8.98 -11.63 -6.71
N GLY A 42 -10.15 -11.73 -7.37
CA GLY A 42 -11.41 -12.23 -6.80
C GLY A 42 -11.50 -13.73 -6.44
N VAL A 43 -10.37 -14.44 -6.47
CA VAL A 43 -10.17 -15.81 -5.97
C VAL A 43 -8.87 -15.98 -5.19
N GLU A 44 -8.05 -14.94 -5.08
CA GLU A 44 -6.78 -14.93 -4.38
C GLU A 44 -6.99 -14.44 -2.94
N THR A 45 -6.01 -14.67 -2.05
CA THR A 45 -6.07 -14.19 -0.66
C THR A 45 -4.85 -13.34 -0.33
N ASN A 46 -4.82 -12.79 0.89
CA ASN A 46 -3.63 -12.11 1.43
C ASN A 46 -2.42 -13.03 1.71
N ILE A 47 -2.45 -14.30 1.26
CA ILE A 47 -1.33 -15.26 1.32
C ILE A 47 -1.14 -15.88 -0.07
N PRO A 48 -0.01 -15.61 -0.75
CA PRO A 48 0.30 -16.21 -2.04
C PRO A 48 0.25 -17.75 -1.99
N GLY A 49 -0.42 -18.36 -2.97
CA GLY A 49 -0.63 -19.81 -3.03
C GLY A 49 -1.87 -20.32 -2.27
N ILE A 50 -2.60 -19.45 -1.54
CA ILE A 50 -3.90 -19.78 -0.95
C ILE A 50 -5.01 -19.04 -1.70
N TYR A 51 -6.01 -19.80 -2.16
CA TYR A 51 -7.12 -19.34 -3.00
C TYR A 51 -8.48 -19.70 -2.40
N ILE A 52 -9.52 -18.96 -2.77
CA ILE A 52 -10.90 -19.13 -2.30
C ILE A 52 -11.88 -19.19 -3.48
N CYS A 53 -12.96 -19.95 -3.31
CA CYS A 53 -14.02 -20.10 -4.31
C CYS A 53 -15.36 -20.51 -3.69
N GLY A 54 -16.45 -20.28 -4.42
CA GLY A 54 -17.79 -20.66 -4.01
C GLY A 54 -18.33 -19.84 -2.83
N CYS A 55 -19.29 -20.40 -2.10
CA CYS A 55 -19.94 -19.72 -0.96
C CYS A 55 -19.01 -19.51 0.26
N ALA A 56 -17.73 -19.86 0.19
CA ALA A 56 -16.75 -19.54 1.24
C ALA A 56 -16.29 -18.07 1.19
N GLN A 57 -16.29 -17.46 -0.01
CA GLN A 57 -15.91 -16.07 -0.26
C GLN A 57 -17.10 -15.09 -0.18
N GLY A 58 -18.34 -15.58 -0.20
CA GLY A 58 -19.55 -14.75 -0.09
C GLY A 58 -20.76 -15.40 -0.75
N PRO A 59 -22.00 -14.91 -0.48
CA PRO A 59 -23.22 -15.45 -1.07
C PRO A 59 -23.21 -15.37 -2.61
N LYS A 60 -23.49 -16.48 -3.29
CA LYS A 60 -23.47 -16.57 -4.76
C LYS A 60 -24.24 -17.79 -5.28
N ASP A 61 -24.42 -17.89 -6.59
CA ASP A 61 -25.10 -19.02 -7.23
C ASP A 61 -24.15 -20.17 -7.62
N ILE A 62 -24.69 -21.20 -8.28
CA ILE A 62 -23.95 -22.39 -8.73
C ILE A 62 -23.02 -22.06 -9.91
N PRO A 63 -23.48 -21.45 -11.02
CA PRO A 63 -22.61 -20.90 -12.08
C PRO A 63 -21.41 -20.08 -11.57
N GLU A 64 -21.63 -19.10 -10.68
CA GLU A 64 -20.59 -18.25 -10.11
C GLU A 64 -19.58 -19.06 -9.27
N SER A 65 -20.08 -20.03 -8.50
CA SER A 65 -19.23 -20.96 -7.72
C SER A 65 -18.35 -21.83 -8.63
N VAL A 66 -18.88 -22.31 -9.75
CA VAL A 66 -18.13 -23.13 -10.74
C VAL A 66 -17.11 -22.27 -11.50
N ALA A 67 -17.45 -21.02 -11.82
CA ALA A 67 -16.52 -20.07 -12.43
C ALA A 67 -15.34 -19.75 -11.49
N GLN A 68 -15.62 -19.42 -10.22
CA GLN A 68 -14.55 -19.20 -9.22
C GLN A 68 -13.70 -20.45 -8.98
N ALA A 69 -14.30 -21.64 -8.92
CA ALA A 69 -13.53 -22.88 -8.76
C ALA A 69 -12.57 -23.13 -9.94
N SER A 70 -12.99 -22.77 -11.15
CA SER A 70 -12.16 -22.85 -12.36
C SER A 70 -11.00 -21.84 -12.31
N ALA A 71 -11.25 -20.60 -11.88
CA ALA A 71 -10.23 -19.57 -11.74
C ALA A 71 -9.22 -19.89 -10.62
N ALA A 72 -9.69 -20.29 -9.43
CA ALA A 72 -8.83 -20.70 -8.31
C ALA A 72 -7.94 -21.90 -8.69
N SER A 73 -8.47 -22.87 -9.43
CA SER A 73 -7.71 -24.01 -9.96
C SER A 73 -6.62 -23.57 -10.94
N ALA A 74 -6.95 -22.66 -11.86
CA ALA A 74 -5.97 -22.11 -12.81
C ALA A 74 -4.85 -21.33 -12.11
N MET A 75 -5.16 -20.51 -11.11
CA MET A 75 -4.16 -19.77 -10.33
C MET A 75 -3.27 -20.72 -9.52
N ALA A 76 -3.86 -21.71 -8.83
CA ALA A 76 -3.10 -22.74 -8.12
C ALA A 76 -2.14 -23.51 -9.05
N ALA A 77 -2.59 -23.85 -10.28
CA ALA A 77 -1.77 -24.53 -11.28
C ALA A 77 -0.57 -23.69 -11.76
N LEU A 78 -0.63 -22.35 -11.73
CA LEU A 78 0.53 -21.50 -12.01
C LEU A 78 1.65 -21.66 -10.98
N HIS A 79 1.29 -21.90 -9.71
CA HIS A 79 2.23 -22.11 -8.59
C HIS A 79 2.72 -23.56 -8.48
N MET A 80 2.11 -24.52 -9.18
CA MET A 80 2.54 -25.93 -9.21
C MET A 80 3.78 -26.20 -10.09
N LYS A 81 4.43 -25.17 -10.64
CA LYS A 81 5.57 -25.28 -11.58
C LYS A 81 6.90 -25.75 -10.95
N GLY A 82 6.88 -26.23 -9.70
CA GLY A 82 8.07 -26.76 -8.99
C GLY A 82 9.02 -25.69 -8.44
N THR A 83 9.08 -24.52 -9.06
CA THR A 83 9.74 -23.32 -8.55
C THR A 83 8.81 -22.11 -8.59
N ILE A 84 9.02 -21.16 -7.67
CA ILE A 84 8.36 -19.86 -7.65
C ILE A 84 9.47 -18.82 -7.52
N GLU A 85 9.53 -17.86 -8.44
CA GLU A 85 10.45 -16.73 -8.36
C GLU A 85 9.79 -15.61 -7.56
N LYS A 86 10.50 -15.08 -6.56
CA LYS A 86 10.09 -13.93 -5.77
C LYS A 86 11.15 -12.83 -5.92
N PRO A 87 10.80 -11.58 -6.29
CA PRO A 87 11.77 -10.50 -6.35
C PRO A 87 12.30 -10.19 -4.94
N ILE A 88 13.62 -10.17 -4.77
CA ILE A 88 14.27 -9.90 -3.48
C ILE A 88 14.23 -8.39 -3.21
N VAL A 89 13.11 -7.95 -2.62
CA VAL A 89 12.88 -6.58 -2.12
C VAL A 89 13.09 -6.48 -0.60
N ALA A 90 13.78 -7.45 -0.01
CA ALA A 90 14.05 -7.47 1.42
C ALA A 90 15.06 -6.37 1.81
N PRO A 91 14.80 -5.57 2.87
CA PRO A 91 15.74 -4.55 3.32
C PRO A 91 16.98 -5.19 3.95
N GLN A 92 18.15 -4.64 3.64
CA GLN A 92 19.43 -5.11 4.15
C GLN A 92 19.78 -4.39 5.46
N THR A 93 20.39 -5.12 6.41
CA THR A 93 20.83 -4.57 7.71
C THR A 93 22.31 -4.20 7.66
N ASP A 94 22.61 -2.93 7.83
CA ASP A 94 23.93 -2.44 8.22
C ASP A 94 24.19 -2.83 9.69
N LYS A 95 25.20 -3.68 9.93
CA LYS A 95 25.54 -4.17 11.27
C LYS A 95 26.24 -3.13 12.15
N GLU A 96 26.95 -2.17 11.57
CA GLU A 96 27.66 -1.13 12.32
C GLU A 96 26.68 -0.07 12.86
N LEU A 97 25.62 0.22 12.10
CA LEU A 97 24.53 1.11 12.51
C LEU A 97 23.46 0.40 13.38
N CYS A 98 23.45 -0.94 13.47
CA CYS A 98 22.36 -1.68 14.11
C CYS A 98 22.40 -1.61 15.64
N GLY A 99 21.71 -0.63 16.24
CA GLY A 99 21.53 -0.51 17.69
C GLY A 99 20.65 -1.58 18.37
N LYS A 100 20.36 -2.71 17.71
CA LYS A 100 19.67 -3.93 18.22
C LYS A 100 18.36 -3.71 19.02
N CYS A 101 17.67 -2.60 18.77
CA CYS A 101 16.58 -2.09 19.62
C CYS A 101 15.21 -2.79 19.48
N GLY A 102 15.06 -3.83 18.65
CA GLY A 102 13.79 -4.56 18.47
C GLY A 102 12.69 -3.85 17.67
N ILE A 103 12.80 -2.55 17.40
CA ILE A 103 11.74 -1.75 16.75
C ILE A 103 11.36 -2.30 15.36
N CYS A 104 12.33 -2.71 14.55
CA CYS A 104 12.08 -3.29 13.23
C CYS A 104 11.25 -4.58 13.29
N GLN A 105 11.43 -5.40 14.32
CA GLN A 105 10.65 -6.61 14.58
C GLN A 105 9.23 -6.28 15.06
N SER A 106 9.07 -5.31 15.98
CA SER A 106 7.74 -4.97 16.53
C SER A 106 6.80 -4.28 15.53
N VAL A 107 7.33 -3.56 14.53
CA VAL A 107 6.49 -2.92 13.50
C VAL A 107 6.11 -3.85 12.35
N CYS A 108 6.84 -4.95 12.11
CA CYS A 108 6.68 -5.80 10.92
C CYS A 108 5.31 -6.51 10.91
N PRO A 109 4.40 -6.24 9.95
CA PRO A 109 3.07 -6.86 9.90
C PRO A 109 3.07 -8.28 9.30
N PHE A 110 4.25 -8.82 9.00
CA PHE A 110 4.49 -10.14 8.41
C PHE A 110 5.41 -11.02 9.28
N ASN A 111 5.82 -10.57 10.47
CA ASN A 111 6.78 -11.23 11.36
C ASN A 111 8.14 -11.61 10.71
N ALA A 112 8.48 -11.00 9.58
CA ALA A 112 9.63 -11.31 8.74
C ALA A 112 10.98 -10.78 9.26
N ILE A 113 11.05 -10.37 10.54
CA ILE A 113 12.25 -9.76 11.13
C ILE A 113 12.44 -10.32 12.55
N THR A 114 13.66 -10.75 12.85
CA THR A 114 14.11 -11.13 14.19
C THR A 114 15.30 -10.29 14.58
N VAL A 115 15.40 -9.88 15.85
CA VAL A 115 16.57 -9.14 16.36
C VAL A 115 17.35 -10.01 17.32
N ASP A 116 18.59 -10.30 16.91
CA ASP A 116 19.57 -11.11 17.62
C ASP A 116 20.43 -10.21 18.53
N PRO A 117 20.66 -10.56 19.82
CA PRO A 117 21.49 -9.77 20.72
C PRO A 117 22.95 -9.60 20.27
N GLU A 118 23.51 -10.55 19.51
CA GLU A 118 24.89 -10.54 19.04
C GLU A 118 24.97 -10.07 17.57
N GLU A 119 24.10 -10.59 16.71
CA GLU A 119 24.14 -10.35 15.25
C GLU A 119 23.25 -9.19 14.77
N GLY A 120 22.32 -8.68 15.58
CA GLY A 120 21.39 -7.60 15.22
C GLY A 120 20.19 -8.05 14.39
N SER A 121 19.65 -7.15 13.57
CA SER A 121 18.41 -7.39 12.81
C SER A 121 18.63 -8.36 11.63
N LYS A 122 18.00 -9.53 11.68
CA LYS A 122 17.95 -10.53 10.60
C LYS A 122 16.57 -10.50 9.94
N VAL A 123 16.54 -10.45 8.61
CA VAL A 123 15.30 -10.38 7.81
C VAL A 123 15.09 -11.71 7.11
N ASP A 124 13.88 -12.26 7.21
CA ASP A 124 13.45 -13.44 6.47
C ASP A 124 12.97 -12.99 5.07
N GLU A 125 13.74 -13.31 4.04
CA GLU A 125 13.44 -12.92 2.65
C GLU A 125 12.19 -13.61 2.08
N ALA A 126 11.82 -14.79 2.59
CA ALA A 126 10.61 -15.50 2.15
C ALA A 126 9.34 -14.85 2.72
N LEU A 127 9.37 -14.44 3.99
CA LEU A 127 8.25 -13.75 4.65
C LEU A 127 8.16 -12.25 4.33
N CYS A 128 9.28 -11.59 4.04
CA CYS A 128 9.31 -10.13 3.86
C CYS A 128 8.63 -9.67 2.56
N GLN A 129 7.71 -8.71 2.65
CA GLN A 129 6.97 -8.17 1.50
C GLN A 129 7.46 -6.79 1.03
N GLY A 130 8.69 -6.38 1.35
CA GLY A 130 9.31 -5.14 0.81
C GLY A 130 8.74 -3.78 1.24
N CYS A 131 7.67 -3.74 2.04
CA CYS A 131 6.90 -2.52 2.37
C CYS A 131 7.64 -1.32 3.01
N GLY A 132 8.93 -1.42 3.37
CA GLY A 132 9.73 -0.33 3.92
C GLY A 132 9.40 0.14 5.35
N LEU A 133 8.36 -0.38 6.00
CA LEU A 133 7.93 0.10 7.33
C LEU A 133 9.03 -0.02 8.40
N CYS A 134 9.85 -1.07 8.33
CA CYS A 134 11.00 -1.25 9.23
C CYS A 134 12.16 -0.29 8.94
N VAL A 135 12.33 0.18 7.70
CA VAL A 135 13.32 1.19 7.29
C VAL A 135 12.94 2.54 7.89
N THR A 136 11.73 3.02 7.65
CA THR A 136 11.24 4.32 8.16
C THR A 136 10.96 4.36 9.67
N SER A 137 11.03 3.20 10.33
CA SER A 137 10.95 3.06 11.79
C SER A 137 12.31 2.78 12.44
N CYS A 138 13.39 2.63 11.67
CA CYS A 138 14.72 2.39 12.21
C CYS A 138 15.36 3.72 12.69
N PRO A 139 15.57 3.93 14.01
CA PRO A 139 16.06 5.22 14.52
C PRO A 139 17.52 5.51 14.13
N THR A 140 18.31 4.48 13.80
CA THR A 140 19.72 4.62 13.39
C THR A 140 19.93 4.58 11.87
N GLY A 141 18.88 4.36 11.08
CA GLY A 141 19.00 4.19 9.62
C GLY A 141 19.69 2.90 9.17
N ALA A 142 19.81 1.91 10.07
CA ALA A 142 20.53 0.66 9.83
C ALA A 142 19.82 -0.34 8.90
N LEU A 143 18.60 -0.06 8.45
CA LEU A 143 17.88 -0.86 7.47
C LEU A 143 17.70 -0.04 6.21
N GLN A 144 18.06 -0.60 5.06
CA GLN A 144 17.98 0.06 3.75
C GLN A 144 17.21 -0.82 2.76
N LEU A 145 16.27 -0.25 2.00
CA LEU A 145 15.58 -0.97 0.92
C LEU A 145 16.44 -0.97 -0.35
N PRO A 146 16.70 -2.12 -0.99
CA PRO A 146 17.27 -2.17 -2.33
C PRO A 146 16.46 -1.28 -3.29
N ASN A 147 17.15 -0.43 -4.06
CA ASN A 147 16.59 0.50 -5.05
C ASN A 147 15.59 1.57 -4.55
N ASN A 148 15.11 1.52 -3.30
CA ASN A 148 14.18 2.51 -2.73
C ASN A 148 14.60 2.98 -1.32
N ASP A 149 15.91 3.05 -1.05
CA ASP A 149 16.43 3.72 0.15
C ASP A 149 16.13 5.24 0.12
N TYR A 150 16.07 5.84 1.32
CA TYR A 150 15.89 7.28 1.54
C TYR A 150 16.80 8.14 0.65
N LEU A 151 18.08 7.79 0.48
CA LEU A 151 19.02 8.57 -0.33
C LEU A 151 18.75 8.48 -1.83
N ILE A 152 18.10 7.41 -2.29
CA ILE A 152 17.69 7.24 -3.70
C ILE A 152 16.46 8.12 -3.96
N VAL A 153 15.42 7.98 -3.13
CA VAL A 153 14.19 8.78 -3.23
C VAL A 153 14.51 10.28 -3.07
N GLN A 154 15.37 10.67 -2.12
CA GLN A 154 15.81 12.06 -1.95
C GLN A 154 16.53 12.62 -3.21
N LYS A 155 17.34 11.80 -3.89
CA LYS A 155 18.01 12.22 -5.15
C LYS A 155 17.00 12.34 -6.29
N GLN A 156 16.02 11.44 -6.38
CA GLN A 156 14.94 11.55 -7.36
C GLN A 156 14.16 12.84 -7.13
N ILE A 157 13.71 13.13 -5.90
CA ILE A 157 13.04 14.38 -5.50
C ILE A 157 13.84 15.61 -5.94
N LYS A 158 15.13 15.68 -5.56
CA LYS A 158 16.01 16.83 -5.85
C LYS A 158 16.30 17.01 -7.33
N THR A 159 16.27 15.93 -8.12
CA THR A 159 16.51 15.99 -9.57
C THR A 159 15.23 16.33 -10.34
N ALA A 160 14.09 15.74 -9.94
CA ALA A 160 12.79 15.94 -10.55
C ALA A 160 12.26 17.38 -10.37
N LEU A 161 12.63 18.04 -9.27
CA LEU A 161 12.28 19.45 -8.98
C LEU A 161 13.32 20.46 -9.50
N LYS A 162 14.44 20.00 -10.07
CA LYS A 162 15.54 20.86 -10.55
C LYS A 162 15.17 21.50 -11.89
N ASP A 163 15.53 22.78 -12.06
CA ASP A 163 15.41 23.56 -13.29
C ASP A 163 13.98 23.62 -13.90
N LEU A 164 12.94 23.33 -13.11
CA LEU A 164 11.54 23.40 -13.55
C LEU A 164 11.11 24.81 -13.95
N ASP A 165 10.29 24.91 -14.99
CA ASP A 165 9.72 26.18 -15.44
C ASP A 165 8.71 26.73 -14.42
N LYS A 166 8.89 28.00 -14.05
CA LYS A 166 8.02 28.74 -13.14
C LYS A 166 6.61 28.93 -13.70
N ALA A 167 6.42 28.81 -15.02
CA ALA A 167 5.11 28.85 -15.66
C ALA A 167 4.19 27.66 -15.31
N VAL A 168 4.74 26.57 -14.74
CA VAL A 168 3.99 25.34 -14.41
C VAL A 168 3.56 25.29 -12.93
N LYS A 169 3.71 26.38 -12.19
CA LYS A 169 3.30 26.47 -10.77
C LYS A 169 1.76 26.46 -10.59
N PRO A 170 1.25 25.94 -9.46
CA PRO A 170 1.97 25.36 -8.32
C PRO A 170 2.47 23.93 -8.61
N MET A 171 3.75 23.65 -8.41
CA MET A 171 4.32 22.32 -8.62
C MET A 171 3.98 21.40 -7.45
N VAL A 172 3.37 20.25 -7.74
CA VAL A 172 3.05 19.21 -6.75
C VAL A 172 3.92 17.99 -6.99
N LEU A 173 4.67 17.58 -5.98
CA LEU A 173 5.33 16.27 -6.00
C LEU A 173 4.37 15.21 -5.45
N ALA A 174 4.11 14.14 -6.21
CA ALA A 174 3.33 13.00 -5.75
C ALA A 174 4.25 11.82 -5.40
N LEU A 175 4.19 11.32 -4.17
CA LEU A 175 4.82 10.06 -3.76
C LEU A 175 3.76 8.96 -3.83
N CYS A 176 3.88 8.09 -4.83
CA CYS A 176 2.85 7.13 -5.23
C CYS A 176 3.26 5.70 -4.85
N CYS A 177 2.36 4.93 -4.21
CA CYS A 177 2.63 3.51 -3.98
C CYS A 177 2.60 2.69 -5.29
N GLU A 178 3.59 1.82 -5.47
CA GLU A 178 3.76 0.95 -6.67
C GLU A 178 2.61 -0.04 -6.89
N GLU A 179 1.82 -0.29 -5.84
CA GLU A 179 0.52 -0.98 -5.92
C GLU A 179 -0.56 -0.04 -6.52
N CYS A 180 -1.58 0.32 -5.74
CA CYS A 180 -2.77 1.01 -6.24
C CYS A 180 -2.54 2.35 -6.95
N ALA A 181 -1.53 3.15 -6.56
CA ALA A 181 -1.33 4.47 -7.15
C ALA A 181 -0.67 4.41 -8.53
N TYR A 182 0.28 3.48 -8.73
CA TYR A 182 0.82 3.19 -10.06
C TYR A 182 -0.30 2.66 -10.99
N THR A 183 -1.05 1.63 -10.55
CA THR A 183 -2.15 1.08 -11.36
C THR A 183 -3.21 2.13 -11.69
N MET A 184 -3.51 3.05 -10.76
CA MET A 184 -4.46 4.13 -11.00
C MET A 184 -3.95 5.14 -12.04
N LEU A 185 -2.67 5.54 -11.99
CA LEU A 185 -2.07 6.44 -12.98
C LEU A 185 -2.00 5.79 -14.38
N ASP A 186 -1.66 4.50 -14.45
CA ASP A 186 -1.65 3.74 -15.70
C ASP A 186 -3.07 3.59 -16.28
N THR A 187 -4.06 3.27 -15.43
CA THR A 187 -5.48 3.21 -15.79
C THR A 187 -6.01 4.58 -16.26
N ALA A 188 -5.56 5.68 -15.66
CA ALA A 188 -5.88 7.03 -16.12
C ALA A 188 -5.30 7.32 -17.51
N GLY A 189 -4.06 6.89 -17.78
CA GLY A 189 -3.44 6.97 -19.11
C GLY A 189 -4.19 6.14 -20.15
N PHE A 190 -4.54 4.90 -19.82
CA PHE A 190 -5.29 3.97 -20.67
C PHE A 190 -6.66 4.51 -21.09
N PHE A 191 -7.43 5.07 -20.15
CA PHE A 191 -8.71 5.73 -20.44
C PHE A 191 -8.57 7.19 -20.92
N HIS A 192 -7.36 7.64 -21.21
CA HIS A 192 -7.02 8.99 -21.70
C HIS A 192 -7.61 10.13 -20.82
N ARG A 193 -7.70 9.89 -19.51
CA ARG A 193 -8.21 10.87 -18.54
C ARG A 193 -7.14 11.90 -18.21
N LYS A 194 -7.57 13.12 -17.88
CA LYS A 194 -6.68 14.27 -17.68
C LYS A 194 -6.68 14.71 -16.23
N TYR A 195 -5.51 14.68 -15.60
CA TYR A 195 -5.22 15.31 -14.32
C TYR A 195 -4.29 16.52 -14.52
N PRO A 196 -4.06 17.38 -13.51
CA PRO A 196 -3.19 18.55 -13.63
C PRO A 196 -1.73 18.18 -13.98
N VAL A 197 -1.18 18.79 -15.05
CA VAL A 197 0.15 18.47 -15.61
C VAL A 197 1.33 18.86 -14.71
N ASN A 198 1.05 19.65 -13.68
CA ASN A 198 1.95 20.13 -12.64
C ASN A 198 2.11 19.14 -11.47
N ILE A 199 1.58 17.91 -11.60
CA ILE A 199 1.75 16.82 -10.64
C ILE A 199 2.83 15.86 -11.15
N LEU A 200 3.90 15.71 -10.39
CA LEU A 200 5.08 14.95 -10.76
C LEU A 200 5.22 13.69 -9.88
N PRO A 201 4.90 12.49 -10.39
CA PRO A 201 4.95 11.25 -9.61
C PRO A 201 6.38 10.72 -9.43
N ILE A 202 6.67 10.27 -8.21
CA ILE A 202 7.80 9.43 -7.81
C ILE A 202 7.22 8.18 -7.15
N TYR A 203 7.70 7.01 -7.57
CA TYR A 203 7.19 5.73 -7.09
C TYR A 203 7.97 5.18 -5.88
N VAL A 204 7.23 4.58 -4.96
CA VAL A 204 7.73 3.93 -3.74
C VAL A 204 6.96 2.62 -3.52
N PRO A 205 7.56 1.54 -2.98
CA PRO A 205 6.85 0.26 -2.83
C PRO A 205 5.64 0.38 -1.91
N CYS A 206 5.71 1.24 -0.89
CA CYS A 206 4.54 1.62 -0.09
C CYS A 206 4.72 3.01 0.52
N LEU A 207 3.62 3.65 0.94
CA LEU A 207 3.67 4.85 1.77
C LEU A 207 4.34 4.61 3.14
N SER A 208 4.48 3.36 3.61
CA SER A 208 5.34 3.05 4.76
C SER A 208 6.85 3.14 4.48
N ALA A 209 7.28 3.18 3.22
CA ALA A 209 8.65 3.56 2.84
C ALA A 209 8.83 5.09 2.81
N VAL A 210 7.74 5.87 2.88
CA VAL A 210 7.81 7.34 2.98
C VAL A 210 8.09 7.75 4.42
N SER A 211 9.00 8.71 4.57
CA SER A 211 9.26 9.42 5.82
C SER A 211 8.93 10.90 5.67
N VAL A 212 8.62 11.56 6.78
CA VAL A 212 8.47 13.03 6.89
C VAL A 212 9.66 13.77 6.25
N ARG A 213 10.87 13.19 6.29
CA ARG A 213 12.06 13.74 5.64
C ARG A 213 11.89 13.87 4.12
N HIS A 214 11.26 12.92 3.43
CA HIS A 214 10.97 13.04 1.99
C HIS A 214 10.05 14.24 1.69
N VAL A 215 9.03 14.46 2.53
CA VAL A 215 8.09 15.58 2.39
C VAL A 215 8.81 16.91 2.58
N VAL A 216 9.65 17.02 3.62
CA VAL A 216 10.48 18.21 3.89
C VAL A 216 11.53 18.43 2.79
N ASP A 217 12.18 17.38 2.29
CA ASP A 217 13.11 17.45 1.16
C ASP A 217 12.43 17.96 -0.12
N ALA A 218 11.20 17.53 -0.41
CA ALA A 218 10.43 17.98 -1.57
C ALA A 218 10.05 19.47 -1.50
N LEU A 219 9.53 19.92 -0.35
CA LEU A 219 9.20 21.32 -0.11
C LEU A 219 10.45 22.21 -0.19
N ASN A 220 11.55 21.80 0.46
CA ASN A 220 12.84 22.51 0.39
C ASN A 220 13.48 22.50 -1.02
N SER A 221 13.12 21.53 -1.87
CA SER A 221 13.57 21.45 -3.27
C SER A 221 12.69 22.26 -4.23
N GLY A 222 11.67 22.96 -3.74
CA GLY A 222 10.87 23.91 -4.53
C GLY A 222 9.47 23.44 -4.93
N ALA A 223 9.01 22.28 -4.45
CA ALA A 223 7.61 21.88 -4.59
C ALA A 223 6.70 22.85 -3.80
N ASP A 224 5.62 23.30 -4.42
CA ASP A 224 4.63 24.17 -3.76
C ASP A 224 3.73 23.35 -2.81
N GLY A 225 3.55 22.06 -3.09
CA GLY A 225 2.95 21.07 -2.18
C GLY A 225 3.36 19.64 -2.48
N VAL A 226 3.01 18.72 -1.58
CA VAL A 226 3.33 17.28 -1.66
C VAL A 226 2.07 16.44 -1.49
N MET A 227 1.90 15.41 -2.31
CA MET A 227 0.78 14.49 -2.27
C MET A 227 1.28 13.08 -1.98
N LEU A 228 0.72 12.39 -0.99
CA LEU A 228 0.94 10.95 -0.83
C LEU A 228 -0.23 10.21 -1.49
N VAL A 229 0.03 9.39 -2.52
CA VAL A 229 -1.01 8.63 -3.21
C VAL A 229 -0.87 7.16 -2.82
N GLY A 230 -1.92 6.59 -2.22
CA GLY A 230 -1.87 5.30 -1.55
C GLY A 230 -3.16 4.48 -1.69
N CYS A 231 -3.11 3.25 -1.18
CA CYS A 231 -4.26 2.34 -1.12
C CYS A 231 -5.44 2.93 -0.30
N PRO A 232 -6.67 2.40 -0.44
CA PRO A 232 -7.76 2.63 0.53
C PRO A 232 -7.45 2.01 1.91
N GLU A 233 -8.15 2.47 2.95
CA GLU A 233 -8.00 1.97 4.34
C GLU A 233 -8.31 0.47 4.46
N GLU A 234 -9.47 0.03 3.98
CA GLU A 234 -9.90 -1.38 3.94
C GLU A 234 -8.92 -2.31 3.17
N ARG A 235 -8.02 -1.75 2.34
CA ARG A 235 -7.22 -2.50 1.35
C ARG A 235 -5.75 -2.07 1.28
N CYS A 236 -5.12 -1.81 2.42
CA CYS A 236 -3.68 -1.63 2.45
C CYS A 236 -2.95 -2.96 2.16
N HIS A 237 -2.30 -3.08 0.99
CA HIS A 237 -1.62 -4.31 0.55
C HIS A 237 -0.54 -4.78 1.53
N PHE A 238 0.05 -3.85 2.29
CA PHE A 238 1.05 -4.13 3.32
C PHE A 238 0.52 -3.98 4.77
N LYS A 239 -0.80 -4.09 4.94
CA LYS A 239 -1.58 -4.02 6.19
C LYS A 239 -1.51 -2.68 6.95
N LYS A 240 -0.32 -2.20 7.32
CA LYS A 240 -0.10 -0.98 8.15
C LYS A 240 0.49 0.20 7.37
N GLY A 241 0.56 0.08 6.05
CA GLY A 241 1.26 1.04 5.19
C GLY A 241 0.62 2.43 5.15
N LEU A 242 -0.72 2.46 5.16
CA LEU A 242 -1.50 3.70 5.11
C LEU A 242 -1.58 4.37 6.48
N ASP A 243 -1.89 3.61 7.55
CA ASP A 243 -1.99 4.11 8.93
C ASP A 243 -0.73 4.86 9.35
N ARG A 244 0.45 4.33 8.96
CA ARG A 244 1.75 4.96 9.20
C ARG A 244 1.88 6.31 8.52
N ALA A 245 1.37 6.45 7.30
CA ALA A 245 1.42 7.68 6.51
C ALA A 245 0.40 8.71 6.99
N ASP A 246 -0.84 8.29 7.30
CA ASP A 246 -1.84 9.13 7.96
C ASP A 246 -1.33 9.68 9.30
N ALA A 247 -0.66 8.86 10.11
CA ALA A 247 -0.06 9.31 11.37
C ALA A 247 1.08 10.32 11.16
N GLN A 248 1.91 10.15 10.12
CA GLN A 248 2.93 11.13 9.76
C GLN A 248 2.31 12.46 9.27
N ILE A 249 1.28 12.40 8.44
CA ILE A 249 0.60 13.61 7.92
C ILE A 249 -0.11 14.35 9.05
N LYS A 250 -0.87 13.67 9.92
CA LYS A 250 -1.54 14.32 11.06
C LYS A 250 -0.54 15.05 11.97
N GLN A 251 0.65 14.47 12.19
CA GLN A 251 1.75 15.13 12.91
C GLN A 251 2.30 16.35 12.16
N LEU A 252 2.41 16.29 10.82
CA LEU A 252 2.82 17.42 9.99
C LEU A 252 1.78 18.55 9.95
N SER A 253 0.49 18.24 9.79
CA SER A 253 -0.61 19.22 9.77
C SER A 253 -0.63 20.04 11.06
N SER A 254 -0.49 19.41 12.23
CA SER A 254 -0.36 20.11 13.52
C SER A 254 0.89 21.01 13.61
N ILE A 255 1.96 20.72 12.86
CA ILE A 255 3.14 21.60 12.76
C ILE A 255 2.88 22.79 11.82
N PHE A 256 2.18 22.58 10.70
CA PHE A 256 1.74 23.69 9.83
C PHE A 256 0.80 24.65 10.58
N GLU A 257 -0.21 24.12 11.27
CA GLU A 257 -1.13 24.88 12.13
C GLU A 257 -0.38 25.65 13.23
N GLY A 258 0.49 24.97 13.99
CA GLY A 258 1.27 25.58 15.08
C GLY A 258 2.26 26.66 14.64
N LEU A 259 2.61 26.70 13.35
CA LEU A 259 3.46 27.73 12.73
C LEU A 259 2.66 28.78 11.94
N ASN A 260 1.32 28.70 11.91
CA ASN A 260 0.44 29.51 11.04
C ASN A 260 0.83 29.46 9.55
N LEU A 261 1.30 28.30 9.08
CA LEU A 261 1.64 28.05 7.68
C LEU A 261 0.46 27.35 6.97
N PRO A 262 0.22 27.63 5.68
CA PRO A 262 -0.80 26.92 4.91
C PRO A 262 -0.44 25.44 4.77
N GLU A 263 -1.44 24.56 4.82
CA GLU A 263 -1.23 23.13 4.64
C GLU A 263 -0.75 22.83 3.20
N LYS A 264 0.45 22.26 3.10
CA LYS A 264 1.12 21.95 1.82
C LYS A 264 1.23 20.44 1.56
N VAL A 265 0.49 19.62 2.30
CA VAL A 265 0.56 18.16 2.23
C VAL A 265 -0.85 17.57 2.22
N CYS A 266 -1.11 16.58 1.38
CA CYS A 266 -2.35 15.81 1.44
C CYS A 266 -2.12 14.30 1.20
N ILE A 267 -3.14 13.50 1.52
CA ILE A 267 -3.18 12.07 1.19
C ILE A 267 -4.37 11.75 0.29
N VAL A 268 -4.11 11.02 -0.79
CA VAL A 268 -5.11 10.59 -1.78
C VAL A 268 -5.18 9.07 -1.76
N LYS A 269 -6.23 8.56 -1.13
CA LYS A 269 -6.53 7.15 -0.93
C LYS A 269 -7.35 6.65 -2.12
N VAL A 270 -6.79 5.76 -2.93
CA VAL A 270 -7.38 5.25 -4.19
C VAL A 270 -6.97 3.79 -4.45
N ALA A 271 -7.87 3.02 -5.06
CA ALA A 271 -7.57 1.76 -5.73
C ALA A 271 -7.31 2.00 -7.24
N GLY A 272 -6.76 1.02 -7.94
CA GLY A 272 -6.41 1.13 -9.37
C GLY A 272 -7.54 1.60 -10.31
N SER A 273 -8.81 1.39 -9.94
CA SER A 273 -9.97 1.83 -10.73
C SER A 273 -10.57 3.19 -10.32
N MET A 274 -10.04 3.86 -9.29
CA MET A 274 -10.62 5.10 -8.72
C MET A 274 -10.08 6.37 -9.39
N VAL A 275 -10.02 6.37 -10.73
CA VAL A 275 -9.41 7.44 -11.54
C VAL A 275 -10.11 8.80 -11.39
N GLU A 276 -11.44 8.84 -11.40
CA GLU A 276 -12.18 10.11 -11.27
C GLU A 276 -11.95 10.77 -9.90
N GLU A 277 -11.88 9.97 -8.84
CA GLU A 277 -11.64 10.44 -7.47
C GLU A 277 -10.21 10.98 -7.29
N PHE A 278 -9.22 10.35 -7.93
CA PHE A 278 -7.87 10.93 -8.03
C PHE A 278 -7.89 12.27 -8.76
N ILE A 279 -8.59 12.37 -9.90
CA ILE A 279 -8.67 13.60 -10.69
C ILE A 279 -9.34 14.73 -9.89
N GLU A 280 -10.45 14.44 -9.19
CA GLU A 280 -11.13 15.43 -8.35
C GLU A 280 -10.24 15.89 -7.19
N LYS A 281 -9.72 14.96 -6.38
CA LYS A 281 -8.87 15.29 -5.22
C LYS A 281 -7.60 16.02 -5.63
N SER A 282 -6.97 15.60 -6.73
CA SER A 282 -5.76 16.24 -7.23
C SER A 282 -5.99 17.64 -7.80
N GLN A 283 -7.07 17.86 -8.55
CA GLN A 283 -7.48 19.20 -8.97
C GLN A 283 -7.78 20.12 -7.78
N ASN A 284 -8.46 19.60 -6.76
CA ASN A 284 -8.83 20.41 -5.59
C ASN A 284 -7.61 20.78 -4.73
N PHE A 285 -6.65 19.86 -4.56
CA PHE A 285 -5.37 20.16 -3.91
C PHE A 285 -4.51 21.15 -4.70
N VAL A 286 -4.43 21.01 -6.03
CA VAL A 286 -3.72 21.99 -6.88
C VAL A 286 -4.33 23.39 -6.76
N LYS A 287 -5.67 23.50 -6.71
CA LYS A 287 -6.37 24.78 -6.48
C LYS A 287 -6.06 25.37 -5.09
N SER A 288 -5.99 24.57 -4.03
CA SER A 288 -5.69 25.09 -2.68
C SER A 288 -4.25 25.59 -2.51
N LEU A 289 -3.34 25.21 -3.41
CA LEU A 289 -1.95 25.70 -3.43
C LEU A 289 -1.75 26.93 -4.32
N GLY A 290 -2.67 27.19 -5.26
CA GLY A 290 -2.59 28.27 -6.25
C GLY A 290 -3.70 29.31 -6.03
N GLY A 291 -3.50 30.18 -5.04
CA GLY A 291 -4.26 31.43 -4.86
C GLY A 291 -3.65 32.61 -5.60
#